data_AF-A0A817ZLG9-F1
#
_entry.id   AF-A0A817ZLG9-F1
#
_cell.length_a   1.000
_cell.length_b   1.000
_cell.length_c   1.000
_cell.angle_alpha   90.00
_cell.angle_beta   90.00
_cell.angle_gamma   90.00
#
_symmetry.space_group_name_H-M   'P 1'
#
loop_
_entity.id
_entity.type
_entity.pdbx_description
1 polymer ?
#
loop_
_entity_poly.entity_id
_entity_poly.type
_entity_poly.pdbx_seq_one_letter_code
_entity_poly.pdbx_strand_id
1 'polypeptide(L)'
;MMLRRMIYLSIKEMSTVANDVIIVTSSLTRDMTGKEDSHRGPAMQKLYASMMQSVERYMKQTIVDKLPSVALTSSVHLMRQSPEVVKRWVNEVQEAVNNDNIMVQYHELALLYQIRRTDKHTIRKLIVKFSKTALRNPYTFIRIAANLINEEGEGTGSPMYDFIDSCLRHKNEMIIYEAASTIVSLKCVTPKELSSALNVLQLFISSPKPV
;
A
#
# COMPACT_ATOMS: atom_id res chain seq x y z
N MET A 1 11.33 -27.58 -1.54
CA MET A 1 10.50 -26.59 -0.80
C MET A 1 10.31 -26.91 0.70
N MET A 2 10.01 -28.16 1.11
CA MET A 2 9.70 -28.50 2.51
C MET A 2 10.84 -28.18 3.49
N LEU A 3 12.09 -28.54 3.15
CA LEU A 3 13.28 -28.30 3.98
C LEU A 3 13.51 -26.81 4.25
N ARG A 4 13.34 -25.94 3.24
CA ARG A 4 13.53 -24.48 3.38
C ARG A 4 12.45 -23.85 4.26
N ARG A 5 11.20 -24.33 4.18
CA ARG A 5 10.11 -23.90 5.08
C ARG A 5 10.39 -24.28 6.53
N MET A 6 10.91 -25.49 6.77
CA MET A 6 11.35 -25.95 8.09
C MET A 6 12.53 -25.11 8.60
N ILE A 7 13.55 -24.86 7.77
CA ILE A 7 14.68 -23.97 8.13
C ILE A 7 14.16 -22.61 8.57
N TYR A 8 13.26 -21.99 7.81
CA TYR A 8 12.75 -20.69 8.23
C TYR A 8 11.86 -20.75 9.49
N LEU A 9 11.23 -21.88 9.80
CA LEU A 9 10.52 -22.07 11.08
C LEU A 9 11.52 -22.26 12.23
N SER A 10 12.59 -23.01 12.04
CA SER A 10 13.66 -23.15 13.03
C SER A 10 14.34 -21.82 13.31
N ILE A 11 14.66 -21.05 12.25
CA ILE A 11 15.15 -19.67 12.37
C ILE A 11 14.18 -18.83 13.18
N LYS A 12 12.87 -18.98 12.92
CA LYS A 12 11.82 -18.25 13.61
C LYS A 12 11.80 -18.55 15.12
N GLU A 13 11.92 -19.81 15.51
CA GLU A 13 11.89 -20.19 16.93
C GLU A 13 13.24 -19.92 17.63
N MET A 14 14.35 -19.96 16.90
CA MET A 14 15.69 -19.75 17.47
C MET A 14 16.07 -18.27 17.64
N SER A 15 15.52 -17.36 16.82
CA SER A 15 15.88 -15.93 16.87
C SER A 15 15.45 -15.22 18.15
N THR A 16 14.55 -15.80 18.94
CA THR A 16 14.13 -15.29 20.26
C THR A 16 15.03 -15.77 21.39
N VAL A 17 15.87 -16.79 21.14
CA VAL A 17 16.72 -17.45 22.14
C VAL A 17 18.21 -17.25 21.86
N ALA A 18 18.58 -17.08 20.58
CA ALA A 18 19.97 -17.00 20.14
C ALA A 18 20.52 -15.57 20.29
N ASN A 19 21.64 -15.45 21.00
CA ASN A 19 22.40 -14.19 21.10
C ASN A 19 23.17 -13.87 19.81
N ASP A 20 23.67 -14.88 19.09
CA ASP A 20 24.43 -14.73 17.85
C ASP A 20 23.61 -15.17 16.62
N VAL A 21 22.96 -14.20 15.98
CA VAL A 21 22.08 -14.41 14.82
C VAL A 21 22.82 -14.28 13.48
N ILE A 22 24.15 -14.25 13.45
CA ILE A 22 24.95 -13.95 12.25
C ILE A 22 24.73 -14.97 11.13
N ILE A 23 24.79 -16.27 11.42
CA ILE A 23 24.63 -17.35 10.42
C ILE A 23 23.18 -17.37 9.87
N VAL A 24 22.22 -17.06 10.73
CA VAL A 24 20.82 -16.92 10.34
C VAL A 24 20.64 -15.71 9.42
N THR A 25 21.27 -14.57 9.76
CA THR A 25 21.25 -13.34 8.97
C THR A 25 21.86 -13.57 7.59
N SER A 26 23.01 -14.23 7.50
CA SER A 26 23.68 -14.49 6.22
C SER A 26 22.88 -15.44 5.33
N SER A 27 22.26 -16.47 5.93
CA SER A 27 21.38 -17.41 5.22
C SER A 27 20.13 -16.72 4.67
N LEU A 28 19.48 -15.87 5.47
CA LEU A 28 18.34 -15.07 5.04
C LEU A 28 18.73 -14.05 3.97
N THR A 29 19.87 -13.38 4.14
CA THR A 29 20.39 -12.38 3.17
C THR A 29 20.63 -13.01 1.80
N ARG A 30 21.18 -14.22 1.76
CA ARG A 30 21.36 -14.98 0.51
C ARG A 30 20.02 -15.31 -0.16
N ASP A 31 19.00 -15.63 0.63
CA ASP A 31 17.67 -15.95 0.11
C ASP A 31 16.89 -14.68 -0.33
N MET A 32 17.16 -13.53 0.28
CA MET A 32 16.58 -12.22 -0.07
C MET A 32 17.18 -11.63 -1.35
N THR A 33 18.45 -11.90 -1.62
CA THR A 33 19.19 -11.39 -2.79
C THR A 33 19.36 -12.42 -3.91
N GLY A 34 18.93 -13.66 -3.65
CA GLY A 34 19.03 -14.76 -4.61
C GLY A 34 18.19 -14.54 -5.87
N LYS A 35 18.55 -15.26 -6.94
CA LYS A 35 17.85 -15.22 -8.23
C LYS A 35 16.44 -15.83 -8.21
N GLU A 36 16.10 -16.58 -7.15
CA GLU A 36 14.82 -17.28 -7.02
C GLU A 36 13.79 -16.42 -6.27
N ASP A 37 12.90 -15.76 -7.01
CA ASP A 37 11.86 -14.87 -6.43
C ASP A 37 10.89 -15.58 -5.48
N SER A 38 10.72 -16.90 -5.62
CA SER A 38 9.85 -17.71 -4.77
C SER A 38 10.30 -17.78 -3.30
N HIS A 39 11.56 -17.43 -3.02
CA HIS A 39 12.13 -17.47 -1.66
C HIS A 39 12.34 -16.10 -1.04
N ARG A 40 12.38 -15.04 -1.87
CA ARG A 40 12.60 -13.66 -1.42
C ARG A 40 11.51 -13.21 -0.44
N GLY A 41 10.24 -13.29 -0.85
CA GLY A 41 9.10 -12.91 -0.01
C GLY A 41 9.02 -13.69 1.33
N PRO A 42 9.05 -15.04 1.31
CA PRO A 42 9.00 -15.84 2.54
C PRO A 42 10.18 -15.62 3.51
N ALA A 43 11.39 -15.36 3.01
CA ALA A 43 12.54 -15.04 3.85
C ALA A 43 12.32 -13.71 4.59
N MET A 44 11.71 -12.72 3.92
CA MET A 44 11.44 -11.39 4.47
C MET A 44 10.38 -11.40 5.57
N GLN A 45 9.34 -12.22 5.42
CA GLN A 45 8.29 -12.39 6.43
C GLN A 45 8.79 -13.03 7.73
N LYS A 46 9.92 -13.74 7.68
CA LYS A 46 10.43 -14.48 8.83
C LYS A 46 11.61 -13.79 9.50
N LEU A 47 11.93 -12.57 9.07
CA LEU A 47 12.83 -11.70 9.82
C LEU A 47 12.19 -11.24 11.12
N TYR A 48 13.06 -10.97 12.09
CA TYR A 48 12.71 -10.52 13.43
C TYR A 48 13.20 -9.11 13.66
N ALA A 49 12.55 -8.41 14.59
CA ALA A 49 12.93 -7.05 14.98
C ALA A 49 14.41 -6.93 15.36
N SER A 50 14.99 -7.95 16.01
CA SER A 50 16.41 -8.00 16.39
C SER A 50 17.37 -8.03 15.18
N MET A 51 16.92 -8.51 14.03
CA MET A 51 17.70 -8.63 12.80
C MET A 51 17.41 -7.50 11.81
N MET A 52 16.48 -6.60 12.13
CA MET A 52 15.95 -5.59 11.20
C MET A 52 17.03 -4.61 10.74
N GLN A 53 17.91 -4.15 11.65
CA GLN A 53 18.96 -3.19 11.31
C GLN A 53 20.00 -3.78 10.34
N SER A 54 20.38 -5.06 10.49
CA SER A 54 21.39 -5.69 9.64
C SER A 54 20.89 -5.99 8.23
N VAL A 55 19.57 -6.14 8.07
CA VAL A 55 18.92 -6.46 6.77
C VAL A 55 18.16 -5.29 6.15
N GLU A 56 18.14 -4.12 6.81
CA GLU A 56 17.40 -2.92 6.39
C GLU A 56 17.72 -2.52 4.94
N ARG A 57 18.99 -2.56 4.54
CA ARG A 57 19.40 -2.24 3.17
C ARG A 57 18.69 -3.13 2.13
N TYR A 58 18.60 -4.43 2.40
CA TYR A 58 17.97 -5.37 1.48
C TYR A 58 16.44 -5.22 1.45
N MET A 59 15.84 -4.84 2.59
CA MET A 59 14.42 -4.48 2.65
C MET A 59 14.10 -3.26 1.79
N LYS A 60 14.87 -2.18 1.94
CA LYS A 60 14.74 -0.98 1.10
C LYS A 60 14.86 -1.28 -0.38
N GLN A 61 15.82 -2.13 -0.76
CA GLN A 61 15.98 -2.55 -2.15
C GLN A 61 14.72 -3.22 -2.68
N THR A 62 14.06 -4.07 -1.89
CA THR A 62 12.84 -4.74 -2.37
C THR A 62 11.60 -3.85 -2.46
N ILE A 63 11.56 -2.76 -1.69
CA ILE A 63 10.51 -1.74 -1.82
C ILE A 63 10.64 -1.04 -3.18
N VAL A 64 11.88 -0.77 -3.60
CA VAL A 64 12.17 -0.14 -4.89
C VAL A 64 12.10 -1.16 -6.05
N ASP A 65 12.38 -2.44 -5.80
CA ASP A 65 12.30 -3.50 -6.81
C ASP A 65 10.88 -3.64 -7.37
N LYS A 66 10.78 -3.92 -8.68
CA LYS A 66 9.52 -3.99 -9.43
C LYS A 66 8.66 -5.24 -9.15
N LEU A 67 8.93 -5.97 -8.07
CA LEU A 67 8.30 -7.27 -7.76
C LEU A 67 7.12 -7.12 -6.78
N PRO A 68 5.86 -7.30 -7.23
CA PRO A 68 4.68 -7.08 -6.41
C PRO A 68 4.55 -7.94 -5.16
N SER A 69 4.93 -9.23 -5.27
CA SER A 69 4.77 -10.22 -4.20
C SER A 69 5.65 -9.91 -2.99
N VAL A 70 6.82 -9.32 -3.25
CA VAL A 70 7.78 -8.96 -2.21
C VAL A 70 7.35 -7.67 -1.52
N ALA A 71 6.92 -6.65 -2.27
CA ALA A 71 6.35 -5.40 -1.74
C ALA A 71 5.12 -5.64 -0.83
N LEU A 72 4.24 -6.55 -1.23
CA LEU A 72 3.10 -7.04 -0.44
C LEU A 72 3.52 -7.57 0.94
N THR A 73 4.47 -8.49 0.90
CA THR A 73 4.87 -9.27 2.08
C THR A 73 5.73 -8.42 3.01
N SER A 74 6.56 -7.53 2.46
CA SER A 74 7.43 -6.63 3.21
C SER A 74 6.63 -5.52 3.90
N SER A 75 5.79 -4.78 3.20
CA SER A 75 5.07 -3.62 3.74
C SER A 75 4.22 -3.92 4.98
N VAL A 76 3.39 -4.96 4.94
CA VAL A 76 2.49 -5.32 6.05
C VAL A 76 3.25 -5.91 7.24
N HIS A 77 4.23 -6.77 6.96
CA HIS A 77 4.99 -7.46 8.00
C HIS A 77 5.92 -6.50 8.76
N LEU A 78 6.64 -5.64 8.03
CA LEU A 78 7.62 -4.72 8.62
C LEU A 78 6.94 -3.65 9.48
N MET A 79 5.77 -3.17 9.06
CA MET A 79 4.98 -2.23 9.86
C MET A 79 4.52 -2.84 11.20
N ARG A 80 4.24 -4.15 11.25
CA ARG A 80 3.84 -4.84 12.49
C ARG A 80 5.01 -5.11 13.42
N GLN A 81 6.19 -5.43 12.88
CA GLN A 81 7.35 -5.80 13.70
C GLN A 81 8.21 -4.62 14.15
N SER A 82 8.40 -3.61 13.31
CA SER A 82 9.36 -2.53 13.56
C SER A 82 8.90 -1.21 12.94
N PRO A 83 7.78 -0.64 13.43
CA PRO A 83 7.18 0.57 12.84
C PRO A 83 8.14 1.77 12.86
N GLU A 84 8.97 1.90 13.90
CA GLU A 84 9.92 3.03 14.04
C GLU A 84 11.01 3.03 12.97
N VAL A 85 11.39 1.86 12.45
CA VAL A 85 12.36 1.74 11.35
C VAL A 85 11.67 2.11 10.04
N VAL A 86 10.49 1.52 9.78
CA VAL A 86 9.73 1.71 8.53
C VAL A 86 9.29 3.16 8.35
N LYS A 87 8.96 3.87 9.44
CA LYS A 87 8.65 5.31 9.40
C LYS A 87 9.77 6.16 8.80
N ARG A 88 11.02 5.68 8.78
CA ARG A 88 12.18 6.39 8.19
C ARG A 88 12.32 6.16 6.69
N TRP A 89 11.57 5.22 6.11
CA TRP A 89 11.71 4.81 4.71
C TRP A 89 10.76 5.55 3.75
N VAL A 90 10.28 6.74 4.16
CA VAL A 90 9.29 7.49 3.36
C VAL A 90 9.82 7.79 1.96
N ASN A 91 11.11 8.08 1.81
CA ASN A 91 11.68 8.45 0.51
C ASN A 91 11.64 7.26 -0.46
N GLU A 92 12.05 6.08 0.01
CA GLU A 92 12.05 4.83 -0.76
C GLU A 92 10.62 4.42 -1.15
N VAL A 93 9.66 4.53 -0.22
CA VAL A 93 8.24 4.26 -0.49
C VAL A 93 7.69 5.26 -1.50
N GLN A 94 8.04 6.55 -1.37
CA GLN A 94 7.57 7.59 -2.28
C GLN A 94 8.12 7.45 -3.70
N GLU A 95 9.35 6.95 -3.84
CA GLU A 95 9.94 6.55 -5.12
C GLU A 95 9.17 5.37 -5.72
N ALA A 96 8.91 4.34 -4.92
CA ALA A 96 8.23 3.12 -5.33
C ALA A 96 6.73 3.35 -5.69
N VAL A 97 6.07 4.37 -5.13
CA VAL A 97 4.72 4.79 -5.56
C VAL A 97 4.70 5.18 -7.05
N ASN A 98 5.80 5.68 -7.61
CA ASN A 98 5.88 6.03 -9.04
C ASN A 98 6.25 4.85 -9.94
N ASN A 99 6.33 3.63 -9.39
CA ASN A 99 6.64 2.43 -10.15
C ASN A 99 5.58 2.14 -11.22
N ASP A 100 6.02 1.55 -12.33
CA ASP A 100 5.12 1.19 -13.42
C ASP A 100 4.12 0.10 -13.06
N ASN A 101 4.45 -0.74 -12.08
CA ASN A 101 3.63 -1.86 -11.69
C ASN A 101 2.45 -1.42 -10.80
N ILE A 102 1.23 -1.63 -11.28
CA ILE A 102 -0.04 -1.30 -10.59
C ILE A 102 -0.08 -1.90 -9.19
N MET A 103 0.40 -3.14 -9.03
CA MET A 103 0.39 -3.81 -7.73
C MET A 103 1.44 -3.22 -6.80
N VAL A 104 2.65 -2.91 -7.27
CA VAL A 104 3.65 -2.22 -6.43
C VAL A 104 3.08 -0.88 -5.98
N GLN A 105 2.59 -0.05 -6.89
CA GLN A 105 1.99 1.24 -6.54
C GLN A 105 0.86 1.11 -5.49
N TYR A 106 -0.01 0.12 -5.62
CA TYR A 106 -1.08 -0.11 -4.64
C TYR A 106 -0.56 -0.39 -3.22
N HIS A 107 0.44 -1.26 -3.09
CA HIS A 107 1.01 -1.63 -1.79
C HIS A 107 1.84 -0.49 -1.19
N GLU A 108 2.59 0.23 -2.02
CA GLU A 108 3.40 1.36 -1.56
C GLU A 108 2.54 2.55 -1.13
N LEU A 109 1.40 2.78 -1.79
CA LEU A 109 0.40 3.75 -1.34
C LEU A 109 -0.19 3.34 0.02
N ALA A 110 -0.50 2.06 0.22
CA ALA A 110 -0.99 1.56 1.50
C ALA A 110 0.06 1.70 2.62
N LEU A 111 1.33 1.39 2.33
CA LEU A 111 2.44 1.55 3.26
C LEU A 111 2.68 3.02 3.61
N LEU A 112 2.66 3.91 2.61
CA LEU A 112 2.79 5.35 2.79
C LEU A 112 1.70 5.90 3.71
N TYR A 113 0.46 5.44 3.52
CA TYR A 113 -0.63 5.77 4.42
C TYR A 113 -0.37 5.26 5.84
N GLN A 114 0.05 4.01 6.02
CA GLN A 114 0.34 3.48 7.37
C GLN A 114 1.45 4.26 8.08
N ILE A 115 2.50 4.68 7.36
CA ILE A 115 3.57 5.52 7.91
C ILE A 115 3.02 6.89 8.35
N ARG A 116 2.12 7.49 7.56
CA ARG A 116 1.61 8.85 7.78
C ARG A 116 0.25 8.91 8.47
N ARG A 117 -0.32 7.78 8.93
CA ARG A 117 -1.70 7.69 9.44
C ARG A 117 -2.02 8.64 10.60
N THR A 118 -1.00 9.03 11.37
CA THR A 118 -1.13 9.95 12.50
C THR A 118 -1.09 11.43 12.08
N ASP A 119 -0.54 11.74 10.91
CA ASP A 119 -0.38 13.09 10.38
C ASP A 119 -1.38 13.33 9.23
N LYS A 120 -2.60 13.72 9.62
CA LYS A 120 -3.68 14.05 8.69
C LYS A 120 -3.28 15.13 7.69
N HIS A 121 -2.51 16.14 8.12
CA HIS A 121 -2.10 17.25 7.27
C HIS A 121 -1.18 16.80 6.14
N THR A 122 -0.23 15.90 6.43
CA THR A 122 0.56 15.27 5.37
C THR A 122 -0.35 14.53 4.39
N ILE A 123 -1.30 13.72 4.88
CA ILE A 123 -2.17 12.92 4.01
C ILE A 123 -2.98 13.84 3.08
N ARG A 124 -3.48 14.98 3.58
CA ARG A 124 -4.12 16.00 2.73
C ARG A 124 -3.23 16.44 1.59
N LYS A 125 -1.98 16.81 1.90
CA LYS A 125 -1.00 17.25 0.88
C LYS A 125 -0.73 16.16 -0.15
N LEU A 126 -0.68 14.90 0.27
CA LEU A 126 -0.51 13.76 -0.63
C LEU A 126 -1.72 13.59 -1.55
N ILE A 127 -2.95 13.68 -1.03
CA ILE A 127 -4.17 13.63 -1.85
C ILE A 127 -4.18 14.76 -2.90
N VAL A 128 -3.88 15.99 -2.49
CA VAL A 128 -3.79 17.13 -3.41
C VAL A 128 -2.72 16.92 -4.47
N LYS A 129 -1.56 16.34 -4.11
CA LYS A 129 -0.50 15.97 -5.05
C LYS A 129 -1.01 14.93 -6.05
N PHE A 130 -1.65 13.85 -5.58
CA PHE A 130 -2.14 12.75 -6.39
C PHE A 130 -3.35 13.11 -7.26
N SER A 131 -4.11 14.14 -6.89
CA SER A 131 -5.12 14.73 -7.78
C SER A 131 -4.50 15.34 -9.04
N LYS A 132 -3.30 15.92 -8.92
CA LYS A 132 -2.55 16.48 -10.06
C LYS A 132 -1.77 15.43 -10.83
N THR A 133 -1.22 14.44 -10.14
CA THR A 133 -0.46 13.34 -10.74
C THR A 133 -1.32 12.09 -10.81
N ALA A 134 -1.96 11.85 -11.96
CA ALA A 134 -2.85 10.71 -12.15
C ALA A 134 -2.16 9.37 -11.75
N LEU A 135 -2.62 8.79 -10.64
CA LEU A 135 -2.17 7.49 -10.18
C LEU A 135 -2.77 6.38 -11.05
N ARG A 136 -2.06 5.27 -11.23
CA ARG A 136 -2.57 4.08 -11.93
C ARG A 136 -3.53 3.28 -11.07
N ASN A 137 -3.31 3.29 -9.75
CA ASN A 137 -4.18 2.66 -8.75
C ASN A 137 -4.44 3.59 -7.56
N PRO A 138 -5.41 4.51 -7.65
CA PRO A 138 -5.80 5.38 -6.55
C PRO A 138 -6.71 4.71 -5.50
N TYR A 139 -7.03 3.42 -5.62
CA TYR A 139 -8.10 2.74 -4.86
C TYR A 139 -8.05 3.02 -3.36
N THR A 140 -6.90 2.78 -2.72
CA THR A 140 -6.72 2.97 -1.28
C THR A 140 -6.90 4.44 -0.88
N PHE A 141 -6.46 5.37 -1.72
CA PHE A 141 -6.54 6.81 -1.45
C PHE A 141 -7.95 7.37 -1.62
N ILE A 142 -8.82 6.76 -2.44
CA ILE A 142 -10.24 7.12 -2.53
C ILE A 142 -10.92 6.93 -1.17
N ARG A 143 -10.69 5.76 -0.54
CA ARG A 143 -11.23 5.46 0.80
C ARG A 143 -10.67 6.38 1.87
N ILE A 144 -9.37 6.68 1.81
CA ILE A 144 -8.72 7.59 2.76
C ILE A 144 -9.28 9.01 2.64
N ALA A 145 -9.44 9.51 1.41
CA ALA A 145 -10.01 10.83 1.14
C ALA A 145 -11.43 10.94 1.72
N ALA A 146 -12.26 9.93 1.51
CA ALA A 146 -13.62 9.90 2.04
C ALA A 146 -13.67 9.85 3.58
N ASN A 147 -12.78 9.08 4.20
CA ASN A 147 -12.68 9.05 5.66
C ASN A 147 -12.28 10.43 6.22
N LEU A 148 -11.36 11.15 5.58
CA LEU A 148 -10.97 12.49 6.00
C LEU A 148 -12.12 13.51 5.88
N ILE A 149 -12.88 13.46 4.78
CA ILE A 149 -14.09 14.28 4.58
C ILE A 149 -15.08 14.05 5.73
N ASN A 150 -15.36 12.78 6.04
CA ASN A 150 -16.32 12.42 7.09
C ASN A 150 -15.83 12.77 8.50
N GLU A 151 -14.54 12.68 8.78
CA GLU A 151 -13.96 12.99 10.10
C GLU A 151 -13.90 14.48 10.39
N GLU A 152 -13.66 15.31 9.39
CA GLU A 152 -13.51 16.76 9.58
C GLU A 152 -14.77 17.56 9.23
N GLY A 153 -15.80 16.89 8.72
CA GLY A 153 -17.02 17.54 8.28
C GLY A 153 -16.79 18.48 7.09
N GLU A 154 -15.67 18.30 6.37
CA GLU A 154 -15.43 18.99 5.12
C GLU A 154 -16.52 18.57 4.12
N GLY A 155 -17.07 19.54 3.38
CA GLY A 155 -18.06 19.27 2.35
C GLY A 155 -17.42 18.87 1.02
N THR A 156 -18.23 18.91 -0.03
CA THR A 156 -17.79 18.61 -1.40
C THR A 156 -16.90 19.68 -2.05
N GLY A 157 -16.74 20.84 -1.41
CA GLY A 157 -15.74 21.85 -1.80
C GLY A 157 -14.30 21.54 -1.34
N SER A 158 -14.05 20.35 -0.80
CA SER A 158 -12.73 19.94 -0.35
C SER A 158 -11.86 19.41 -1.49
N PRO A 159 -10.53 19.60 -1.45
CA PRO A 159 -9.62 19.02 -2.44
C PRO A 159 -9.61 17.49 -2.42
N MET A 160 -10.13 16.88 -1.35
CA MET A 160 -10.35 15.44 -1.23
C MET A 160 -11.50 14.99 -2.11
N TYR A 161 -12.59 15.77 -2.15
CA TYR A 161 -13.70 15.48 -3.04
C TYR A 161 -13.27 15.63 -4.50
N ASP A 162 -12.54 16.70 -4.85
CA ASP A 162 -12.00 16.89 -6.21
C ASP A 162 -11.15 15.70 -6.68
N PHE A 163 -10.35 15.12 -5.77
CA PHE A 163 -9.61 13.89 -6.06
C PHE A 163 -10.53 12.70 -6.35
N ILE A 164 -11.57 12.47 -5.54
CA ILE A 164 -12.53 11.37 -5.74
C ILE A 164 -13.32 11.57 -7.05
N ASP A 165 -13.78 12.79 -7.32
CA ASP A 165 -14.49 13.11 -8.58
C ASP A 165 -13.60 12.87 -9.81
N SER A 166 -12.31 13.23 -9.73
CA SER A 166 -11.35 12.92 -10.80
C SER A 166 -11.21 11.42 -11.09
N CYS A 167 -11.40 10.57 -10.06
CA CYS A 167 -11.32 9.12 -10.20
C CYS A 167 -12.53 8.51 -10.94
N LEU A 168 -13.65 9.23 -11.09
CA LEU A 168 -14.79 8.79 -11.91
C LEU A 168 -14.45 8.68 -13.40
N ARG A 169 -13.39 9.37 -13.86
CA ARG A 169 -12.93 9.36 -15.25
C ARG A 169 -11.72 8.45 -15.48
N HIS A 170 -11.40 7.61 -14.48
CA HIS A 170 -10.26 6.70 -14.57
C HIS A 170 -10.49 5.60 -15.61
N LYS A 171 -9.42 4.98 -16.13
CA LYS A 171 -9.53 3.92 -17.16
C LYS A 171 -9.96 2.56 -16.61
N ASN A 172 -9.74 2.33 -15.32
CA ASN A 172 -10.02 1.06 -14.64
C ASN A 172 -11.42 1.10 -14.01
N GLU A 173 -12.31 0.23 -14.47
CA GLU A 173 -13.71 0.12 -14.02
C GLU A 173 -13.84 -0.05 -12.50
N MET A 174 -12.95 -0.82 -11.85
CA MET A 174 -12.96 -1.00 -10.40
C MET A 174 -12.70 0.31 -9.64
N ILE A 175 -11.84 1.18 -10.18
CA ILE A 175 -11.56 2.51 -9.61
C ILE A 175 -12.77 3.42 -9.77
N ILE A 176 -13.40 3.39 -10.95
CA ILE A 176 -14.58 4.18 -11.26
C ILE A 176 -15.73 3.79 -10.32
N TYR A 177 -15.98 2.48 -10.18
CA TYR A 177 -17.00 1.94 -9.30
C TYR A 177 -16.75 2.33 -7.84
N GLU A 178 -15.52 2.16 -7.36
CA GLU A 178 -15.15 2.54 -5.99
C GLU A 178 -15.35 4.04 -5.74
N ALA A 179 -14.96 4.90 -6.68
CA ALA A 179 -15.16 6.34 -6.58
C ALA A 179 -16.66 6.68 -6.52
N ALA A 180 -17.47 6.12 -7.42
CA ALA A 180 -18.91 6.36 -7.45
C ALA A 180 -19.62 5.87 -6.17
N SER A 181 -19.31 4.65 -5.73
CA SER A 181 -19.84 4.09 -4.48
C SER A 181 -19.43 4.91 -3.26
N THR A 182 -18.21 5.44 -3.27
CA THR A 182 -17.69 6.29 -2.20
C THR A 182 -18.44 7.62 -2.15
N ILE A 183 -18.65 8.28 -3.29
CA ILE A 183 -19.42 9.53 -3.38
C ILE A 183 -20.82 9.33 -2.83
N VAL A 184 -21.53 8.26 -3.22
CA VAL A 184 -22.89 7.95 -2.71
C VAL A 184 -22.91 7.77 -1.19
N SER A 185 -21.81 7.29 -0.60
CA SER A 185 -21.72 7.01 0.84
C SER A 185 -21.29 8.21 1.70
N LEU A 186 -20.89 9.33 1.09
CA LEU A 186 -20.49 10.54 1.82
C LEU A 186 -21.71 11.22 2.46
N LYS A 187 -21.55 11.76 3.69
CA LYS A 187 -22.65 12.37 4.45
C LYS A 187 -23.08 13.75 3.93
N CYS A 188 -22.20 14.45 3.22
CA CYS A 188 -22.37 15.86 2.84
C CYS A 188 -22.36 16.03 1.31
N VAL A 189 -23.25 15.34 0.59
CA VAL A 189 -23.26 15.32 -0.89
C VAL A 189 -24.44 16.14 -1.43
N THR A 190 -24.17 16.96 -2.44
CA THR A 190 -25.24 17.71 -3.13
C THR A 190 -25.96 16.84 -4.16
N PRO A 191 -27.22 17.12 -4.50
CA PRO A 191 -27.98 16.36 -5.51
C PRO A 191 -27.28 16.32 -6.89
N LYS A 192 -26.53 17.39 -7.23
CA LYS A 192 -25.79 17.50 -8.49
C LYS A 192 -24.61 16.52 -8.55
N GLU A 193 -23.89 16.38 -7.46
CA GLU A 193 -22.74 15.47 -7.34
C GLU A 193 -23.21 14.01 -7.32
N LEU A 194 -24.32 13.75 -6.62
CA LEU A 194 -24.94 12.42 -6.61
C LEU A 194 -25.34 11.97 -8.02
N SER A 195 -25.84 12.89 -8.85
CA SER A 195 -26.23 12.60 -10.24
C SER A 195 -25.06 12.07 -11.08
N SER A 196 -23.84 12.58 -10.89
CA SER A 196 -22.64 12.13 -11.59
C SER A 196 -22.31 10.67 -11.25
N ALA A 197 -22.30 10.34 -9.96
CA ALA A 197 -22.04 8.98 -9.47
C ALA A 197 -23.15 8.00 -9.90
N LEU A 198 -24.41 8.40 -9.85
CA LEU A 198 -25.55 7.58 -10.25
C LEU A 198 -25.52 7.22 -11.74
N ASN A 199 -25.18 8.17 -12.61
CA ASN A 199 -25.06 7.90 -14.05
C ASN A 199 -24.03 6.81 -14.35
N VAL A 200 -22.90 6.85 -13.65
CA VAL A 200 -21.83 5.87 -13.79
C VAL A 200 -22.26 4.49 -13.27
N LEU A 201 -22.91 4.43 -12.12
CA LEU A 201 -23.43 3.17 -11.57
C LEU A 201 -24.53 2.57 -12.45
N GLN A 202 -25.40 3.40 -13.03
CA GLN A 202 -26.42 2.96 -13.98
C GLN A 202 -25.82 2.33 -15.24
N LEU A 203 -24.72 2.90 -15.74
CA LEU A 203 -23.94 2.33 -16.85
C LEU A 203 -23.38 0.94 -16.51
N PHE A 204 -22.85 0.75 -15.29
CA PHE A 204 -22.37 -0.57 -14.84
C PHE A 204 -23.49 -1.60 -14.73
N ILE A 205 -24.64 -1.23 -14.18
CA ILE A 205 -25.80 -2.13 -14.04
C ILE A 205 -26.36 -2.52 -15.42
N SER A 206 -26.30 -1.62 -16.39
CA SER A 206 -26.78 -1.87 -17.75
C SER A 206 -25.77 -2.64 -18.61
N SER A 207 -24.54 -2.82 -18.12
CA SER A 207 -23.48 -3.50 -18.86
C SER A 207 -23.67 -5.02 -18.80
N PRO A 208 -23.56 -5.73 -19.93
CA PRO A 208 -23.56 -7.19 -19.96
C PRO A 208 -22.23 -7.80 -19.47
N LYS A 209 -21.22 -6.97 -19.17
CA LYS A 209 -19.93 -7.44 -18.66
C LYS A 209 -20.01 -7.63 -17.14
N PRO A 210 -19.63 -8.80 -16.60
CA PRO A 210 -19.54 -8.98 -15.16
C PRO A 210 -18.45 -8.06 -14.58
N VAL A 211 -18.79 -7.38 -13.49
CA VAL A 211 -17.90 -6.54 -12.65
C VAL A 211 -17.05 -7.42 -11.75
#